data_AF-A0A935HJ51-F1
#
_entry.id   AF-A0A935HJ51-F1
#
_cell.length_a   1.000
_cell.length_b   1.000
_cell.length_c   1.000
_cell.angle_alpha   90.00
_cell.angle_beta   90.00
_cell.angle_gamma   90.00
#
_symmetry.space_group_name_H-M   'P 1'
#
loop_
_entity.id
_entity.type
_entity.pdbx_description
1 polymer ?
#
loop_
_entity_poly.entity_id
_entity_poly.type
_entity_poly.pdbx_seq_one_letter_code
_entity_poly.pdbx_strand_id
1 'polypeptide(L)' 'MNADIDIDDIDFVALARYLKGSLWTGDKLLYDGLKAKRFRTVYNTQDIIKLRARLTK' A
#
# COMPACT_ATOMS: atom_id res chain seq x y z
N MET A 1 1.30 8.99 18.71
CA MET A 1 -0.08 8.52 18.57
C MET A 1 -0.65 9.23 17.36
N ASN A 2 -1.18 8.45 16.41
CA ASN A 2 -2.02 8.78 15.24
C ASN A 2 -1.65 7.77 14.16
N ALA A 3 -2.08 6.52 14.38
CA ALA A 3 -1.96 5.40 13.44
C ALA A 3 -3.21 5.32 12.54
N ASP A 4 -3.91 6.45 12.38
CA ASP A 4 -5.05 6.55 11.50
C ASP A 4 -4.59 7.14 10.17
N ILE A 5 -4.93 6.39 9.13
CA ILE A 5 -4.78 6.78 7.73
C ILE A 5 -5.39 8.16 7.59
N ASP A 6 -4.63 9.10 7.00
CA ASP A 6 -5.10 10.47 6.81
C ASP A 6 -6.40 10.44 5.98
N ILE A 7 -7.31 11.36 6.26
CA ILE A 7 -8.57 11.47 5.52
C ILE A 7 -8.30 11.69 4.03
N ASP A 8 -7.20 12.39 3.71
CA ASP A 8 -6.77 12.67 2.35
C ASP A 8 -6.29 11.40 1.60
N ASP A 9 -5.91 10.33 2.33
CA ASP A 9 -5.46 9.06 1.73
C ASP A 9 -6.62 8.09 1.44
N ILE A 10 -7.82 8.36 1.96
CA ILE A 10 -8.97 7.45 1.89
C ILE A 10 -9.36 7.15 0.45
N ASP A 11 -9.33 8.15 -0.43
CA ASP A 11 -9.79 7.99 -1.82
C ASP A 11 -8.92 6.99 -2.59
N PHE A 12 -7.60 6.98 -2.36
CA PHE A 12 -6.69 6.04 -3.01
C PHE A 12 -6.90 4.61 -2.50
N VAL A 13 -7.11 4.45 -1.19
CA VAL A 13 -7.41 3.14 -0.59
C VAL A 13 -8.76 2.61 -1.07
N ALA A 14 -9.78 3.48 -1.12
CA ALA A 14 -11.11 3.15 -1.62
C ALA A 14 -11.07 2.74 -3.09
N LEU A 15 -10.36 3.51 -3.93
CA LEU A 15 -10.18 3.21 -5.34
C LEU A 15 -9.46 1.87 -5.55
N ALA A 16 -8.37 1.61 -4.82
CA ALA A 16 -7.65 0.34 -4.90
C ALA A 16 -8.55 -0.85 -4.53
N ARG A 17 -9.39 -0.71 -3.49
CA ARG A 17 -10.37 -1.73 -3.11
C ARG A 17 -11.44 -1.93 -4.17
N TYR A 18 -12.00 -0.84 -4.71
CA TYR A 18 -13.01 -0.88 -5.76
C TYR A 18 -12.52 -1.61 -7.01
N LEU A 19 -11.29 -1.30 -7.45
CA LEU A 19 -10.65 -1.94 -8.59
C LEU A 19 -10.17 -3.38 -8.31
N LYS A 20 -10.27 -3.86 -7.06
CA LYS A 20 -9.61 -5.10 -6.59
C LYS A 20 -8.11 -5.11 -6.92
N GLY A 21 -7.50 -3.92 -6.91
CA GLY A 21 -6.13 -3.66 -7.29
C GLY A 21 -5.17 -3.65 -6.09
N SER A 22 -3.93 -3.30 -6.39
CA SER A 22 -2.90 -3.06 -5.39
C SER A 22 -2.56 -1.58 -5.32
N LEU A 23 -2.38 -1.06 -4.11
CA LEU A 23 -1.91 0.30 -3.88
C LEU A 23 -0.37 0.27 -3.80
N TRP A 24 0.28 1.01 -4.68
CA TRP A 24 1.70 1.30 -4.56
C TRP A 24 1.87 2.74 -4.09
N THR A 25 2.60 2.94 -3.00
CA THR A 25 2.85 4.28 -2.47
C THR A 25 4.29 4.43 -1.99
N GLY A 26 4.81 5.65 -2.11
CA GLY A 26 6.07 6.08 -1.49
C GLY A 26 5.87 6.66 -0.09
N ASP A 27 4.62 6.91 0.33
CA ASP A 27 4.30 7.40 1.66
C ASP A 27 4.52 6.30 2.70
N LYS A 28 5.48 6.54 3.60
CA LYS A 28 5.88 5.57 4.62
C LYS A 28 4.82 5.43 5.73
N LEU A 29 4.20 6.53 6.16
CA LEU A 29 3.21 6.50 7.23
C LEU A 29 1.94 5.78 6.78
N LEU A 30 1.47 6.07 5.56
CA LEU A 30 0.35 5.38 4.94
C LEU A 30 0.67 3.89 4.74
N TYR A 31 1.84 3.57 4.19
CA TYR A 31 2.28 2.18 3.99
C TYR A 31 2.29 1.41 5.32
N ASP A 32 2.95 1.93 6.35
CA ASP A 32 3.07 1.27 7.65
C ASP A 32 1.69 1.13 8.32
N GLY A 33 0.84 2.17 8.24
CA GLY A 33 -0.54 2.15 8.74
C GLY A 33 -1.41 1.09 8.06
N LEU A 34 -1.35 1.00 6.73
CA LEU A 34 -2.08 -0.01 5.96
C LEU A 34 -1.59 -1.43 6.25
N LYS A 35 -0.27 -1.63 6.39
CA LYS A 35 0.31 -2.92 6.78
C LYS A 35 -0.14 -3.33 8.18
N ALA A 36 -0.16 -2.40 9.15
CA ALA A 36 -0.66 -2.65 10.50
C ALA A 36 -2.14 -3.05 10.50
N LYS A 37 -2.95 -2.44 9.62
CA LYS A 37 -4.37 -2.77 9.40
C LYS A 37 -4.57 -4.02 8.51
N ARG A 38 -3.51 -4.78 8.21
CA ARG A 38 -3.51 -6.01 7.39
C ARG A 38 -4.09 -5.81 5.98
N PHE A 39 -3.97 -4.61 5.42
CA PHE A 39 -4.29 -4.35 4.03
C PHE A 39 -3.31 -5.13 3.14
N ARG A 40 -3.80 -6.20 2.50
CA ARG A 40 -2.95 -7.22 1.89
C ARG A 40 -2.21 -6.74 0.63
N THR A 41 -2.74 -5.73 -0.05
CA THR A 41 -2.28 -5.32 -1.39
C THR A 41 -1.71 -3.91 -1.38
N VAL A 42 -0.87 -3.59 -0.39
CA VAL A 42 -0.06 -2.36 -0.38
C VAL A 42 1.42 -2.70 -0.59
N TYR A 43 2.08 -1.93 -1.45
CA TYR A 43 3.50 -2.07 -1.77
C TYR A 43 4.21 -0.73 -1.62
N ASN A 44 5.47 -0.76 -1.22
CA ASN A 44 6.42 0.32 -1.46
C ASN A 44 7.38 -0.03 -2.61
N THR A 45 8.27 0.90 -2.97
CA THR A 45 9.24 0.69 -4.06
C THR A 45 10.13 -0.53 -3.85
N GLN A 46 10.56 -0.80 -2.61
CA GLN A 46 11.38 -1.98 -2.32
C GLN A 46 10.61 -3.29 -2.49
N ASP A 47 9.32 -3.30 -2.12
CA ASP A 47 8.48 -4.47 -2.34
C ASP A 47 8.28 -4.75 -3.84
N ILE A 48 8.10 -3.72 -4.66
CA ILE A 48 7.99 -3.87 -6.11
C ILE A 48 9.29 -4.38 -6.72
N ILE A 49 10.45 -3.86 -6.29
CA ILE A 49 11.75 -4.35 -6.77
C ILE A 49 11.91 -5.84 -6.45
N LYS A 50 11.56 -6.25 -5.22
CA LYS A 50 11.58 -7.67 -4.81
C LYS A 50 10.59 -8.52 -5.61
N LEU A 51 9.38 -8.01 -5.84
CA LEU A 51 8.35 -8.68 -6.64
C LEU A 51 8.81 -8.88 -8.07
N ARG A 52 9.38 -7.84 -8.70
CA ARG A 52 9.94 -7.90 -10.05
C ARG A 52 11.04 -8.96 -10.14
N ALA A 53 12.00 -8.91 -9.21
CA ALA A 53 13.11 -9.88 -9.18
C ALA A 53 12.64 -11.33 -9.01
N ARG A 54 11.54 -11.55 -8.29
CA ARG A 54 10.91 -12.88 -8.15
C ARG A 54 10.22 -13.36 -9.43
N LEU A 55 9.62 -12.45 -10.20
CA LEU A 55 8.85 -12.77 -11.40
C LEU A 55 9.72 -12.91 -12.66
N THR A 56 10.90 -12.29 -12.68
CA THR A 56 11.84 -12.35 -13.81
C THR A 56 12.93 -13.42 -13.63
N LYS A 57 12.76 -14.33 -12.65
CA LYS A 57 13.52 -15.57 -12.52
C LYS A 57 12.78 -16.69 -13.21
#